data_AF-A0A8D8YHB0-F1
#
_entry.id   AF-A0A8D8YHB0-F1
#
_cell.length_a   1.000
_cell.length_b   1.000
_cell.length_c   1.000
_cell.angle_alpha   90.00
_cell.angle_beta   90.00
_cell.angle_gamma   90.00
#
_symmetry.space_group_name_H-M   'P 1'
#
loop_
_entity.id
_entity.type
_entity.pdbx_description
1 polymer ?
#
loop_
_entity_poly.entity_id
_entity_poly.type
_entity_poly.pdbx_seq_one_letter_code
_entity_poly.pdbx_strand_id
1 'polypeptide(L)'
;MKSSDTVKKFVCLCFLGLISISCACFFIWSPAEHNMKIPEKGEIQVDVGSKETTMTTTTPPPTTKPPPPPTAMPTPPKTTKPPPTTTTTTPVPRKHRPLPNTSRLHPGTVLSFLAGDYCLKGSDNLYRFEFCYGKRVMQFRDSKATIWDTFRYYQYGERAQSFSHRLGEFDLEAHKQWVKDHPYKLPQPLEKATYVSYFYSKGDKCDPTGKPREVEVKLKCVSSAEMSVSLIEPFICRYVLQVESFMFCELLPYADEFGIFNDVPDDLLFLKIRPNDQS
;
A
#
# COMPACT_ATOMS: atom_id res chain seq x y z
N MET A 1 -35.69 -19.44 -40.01
CA MET A 1 -35.57 -17.97 -40.00
C MET A 1 -34.15 -17.63 -39.54
N LYS A 2 -33.25 -17.26 -40.46
CA LYS A 2 -31.88 -16.81 -40.12
C LYS A 2 -31.91 -15.30 -39.94
N SER A 3 -31.56 -14.83 -38.74
CA SER A 3 -31.30 -13.41 -38.48
C SER A 3 -30.05 -13.02 -39.27
N SER A 4 -30.18 -12.07 -40.19
CA SER A 4 -29.06 -11.48 -40.93
C SER A 4 -28.59 -10.27 -40.16
N ASP A 5 -27.51 -10.39 -39.40
CA ASP A 5 -26.92 -9.28 -38.67
C ASP A 5 -26.15 -8.37 -39.65
N THR A 6 -26.71 -7.20 -39.95
CA THR A 6 -26.04 -6.18 -40.76
C THR A 6 -25.27 -5.20 -39.88
N VAL A 7 -23.95 -5.13 -40.06
CA VAL A 7 -23.09 -4.20 -39.31
C VAL A 7 -23.01 -2.85 -40.04
N LYS A 8 -23.37 -1.76 -39.35
CA LYS A 8 -23.21 -0.38 -39.85
C LYS A 8 -21.76 0.07 -39.68
N LYS A 9 -21.04 0.33 -40.77
CA LYS A 9 -19.70 0.93 -40.74
C LYS A 9 -19.77 2.40 -41.15
N PHE A 10 -19.11 3.26 -40.39
CA PHE A 10 -18.99 4.70 -40.67
C PHE A 10 -17.69 4.93 -41.43
N VAL A 11 -17.78 5.41 -42.68
CA VAL A 11 -16.61 5.80 -43.46
C VAL A 11 -16.72 7.27 -43.75
N CYS A 12 -15.75 8.05 -43.28
CA CYS A 12 -15.66 9.47 -43.57
C CYS A 12 -14.42 9.72 -44.40
N LEU A 13 -14.61 10.26 -45.61
CA LEU A 13 -13.55 10.60 -46.53
C LEU A 13 -13.38 12.11 -46.50
N CYS A 14 -12.15 12.56 -46.20
CA CYS A 14 -11.80 13.97 -46.20
C CYS A 14 -10.99 14.24 -47.45
N PHE A 15 -11.51 15.11 -48.32
CA PHE A 15 -10.79 15.57 -49.50
C PHE A 15 -10.01 16.82 -49.15
N LEU A 16 -8.69 16.76 -49.34
CA LEU A 16 -7.79 17.90 -49.20
C LEU A 16 -7.80 18.68 -50.53
N GLY A 17 -8.66 19.69 -50.62
CA GLY A 17 -8.56 20.72 -51.65
C GLY A 17 -7.61 21.83 -51.18
N LEU A 18 -6.90 22.47 -52.11
CA LEU A 18 -5.89 23.50 -51.83
C LEU A 18 -6.40 24.73 -51.04
N ILE A 19 -7.71 24.87 -50.78
CA ILE A 19 -8.28 26.03 -50.07
C ILE A 19 -9.32 25.67 -48.98
N SER A 20 -9.80 24.43 -48.85
CA SER A 20 -10.53 23.99 -47.65
C SER A 20 -10.62 22.46 -47.51
N ILE A 21 -10.76 21.98 -46.27
CA ILE A 21 -11.06 20.58 -45.95
C ILE A 21 -12.57 20.45 -45.76
N SER A 22 -13.23 19.70 -46.63
CA SER A 22 -14.61 19.24 -46.40
C SER A 22 -14.60 17.72 -46.23
N CYS A 23 -15.21 17.24 -45.14
CA CYS A 23 -15.45 15.82 -44.92
C CYS A 23 -16.94 15.53 -45.10
N ALA A 24 -17.25 14.52 -45.89
CA ALA A 24 -18.60 13.98 -46.00
C ALA A 24 -18.58 12.55 -45.47
N CYS A 25 -19.51 12.22 -44.56
CA CYS A 25 -19.68 10.87 -44.06
C CYS A 25 -20.92 10.24 -44.73
N PHE A 26 -20.77 9.04 -45.28
CA PHE A 26 -21.86 8.31 -45.91
C PHE A 26 -22.07 6.96 -45.23
N PHE A 27 -23.31 6.48 -45.22
CA PHE A 27 -23.64 5.13 -44.80
C PHE A 27 -23.43 4.16 -45.97
N ILE A 28 -22.49 3.23 -45.83
CA ILE A 28 -22.28 2.16 -46.82
C ILE A 28 -22.70 0.83 -46.19
N TRP A 29 -23.62 0.12 -46.85
CA TRP A 29 -23.97 -1.26 -46.51
C TRP A 29 -23.01 -2.21 -47.21
N SER A 30 -22.33 -3.08 -46.46
CA SER A 30 -21.45 -4.11 -47.03
C SER A 30 -21.82 -5.48 -46.46
N PRO A 31 -21.97 -6.53 -47.28
CA PRO A 31 -22.19 -7.88 -46.79
C PRO A 31 -20.94 -8.41 -46.07
N ALA A 32 -21.14 -9.17 -45.00
CA ALA A 32 -20.06 -9.80 -44.25
C ALA A 32 -19.51 -11.01 -45.03
N GLU A 33 -18.24 -10.96 -45.45
CA GLU A 33 -17.55 -12.12 -46.01
C GLU A 33 -17.00 -12.99 -44.86
N HIS A 34 -17.58 -14.17 -44.67
CA HIS A 34 -16.97 -15.23 -43.86
C HIS A 34 -16.08 -16.09 -44.76
N ASN A 35 -14.78 -15.84 -44.76
CA ASN A 35 -13.78 -16.77 -45.28
C ASN A 35 -12.69 -16.97 -44.22
N MET A 36 -12.92 -17.91 -43.31
CA MET A 36 -11.90 -18.40 -42.37
C MET A 36 -11.52 -19.82 -42.80
N LYS A 37 -10.38 -19.95 -43.48
CA LYS A 37 -9.74 -21.25 -43.77
C LYS A 37 -9.05 -21.74 -42.49
N ILE A 38 -9.41 -22.94 -42.06
CA ILE A 38 -8.74 -23.71 -41.01
C ILE A 38 -7.47 -24.31 -41.61
N PRO A 39 -6.28 -24.18 -40.99
CA PRO A 39 -5.10 -24.91 -41.43
C PRO A 39 -5.14 -26.37 -40.93
N GLU A 40 -4.92 -27.31 -41.85
CA GLU A 40 -4.73 -28.73 -41.57
C GLU A 40 -3.45 -29.00 -40.77
N LYS A 41 -3.48 -30.08 -39.97
CA LYS A 41 -2.35 -30.65 -39.26
C LYS A 41 -1.26 -31.10 -40.24
N GLY A 42 -0.06 -30.54 -40.12
CA GLY A 42 1.17 -31.12 -40.67
C GLY A 42 1.97 -31.84 -39.59
N GLU A 43 2.22 -33.12 -39.80
CA GLU A 43 3.18 -33.94 -39.05
C GLU A 43 4.60 -33.38 -39.20
N ILE A 44 5.34 -33.35 -38.09
CA ILE A 44 6.79 -33.09 -38.11
C ILE A 44 7.49 -34.45 -38.06
N GLN A 45 8.04 -34.87 -39.20
CA GLN A 45 9.05 -35.92 -39.24
C GLN A 45 10.39 -35.36 -38.76
N VAL A 46 11.04 -36.08 -37.85
CA VAL A 46 12.37 -35.76 -37.33
C VAL A 46 13.35 -36.64 -38.09
N ASP A 47 14.10 -36.05 -39.02
CA ASP A 47 15.11 -36.75 -39.80
C ASP A 47 16.46 -36.73 -39.06
N VAL A 48 17.05 -37.90 -38.90
CA VAL A 48 18.37 -38.13 -38.29
C VAL A 48 19.39 -38.14 -39.42
N GLY A 49 20.26 -37.13 -39.48
CA GLY A 49 21.28 -37.00 -40.51
C GLY A 49 22.55 -36.32 -40.01
N SER A 50 23.57 -37.13 -39.79
CA SER A 50 24.94 -36.81 -39.37
C SER A 50 25.72 -35.95 -40.38
N LYS A 51 26.52 -34.97 -39.90
CA LYS A 51 27.85 -34.67 -40.48
C LYS A 51 28.73 -33.73 -39.62
N GLU A 52 29.85 -34.29 -39.17
CA GLU A 52 31.23 -33.77 -39.09
C GLU A 52 31.54 -32.33 -38.62
N THR A 53 32.01 -32.28 -37.36
CA THR A 53 33.29 -31.74 -36.86
C THR A 53 34.05 -30.70 -37.69
N THR A 54 34.09 -29.46 -37.20
CA THR A 54 35.27 -28.59 -37.27
C THR A 54 35.53 -28.01 -35.88
N MET A 55 36.72 -28.27 -35.33
CA MET A 55 37.13 -27.81 -34.01
C MET A 55 37.55 -26.34 -34.06
N THR A 56 36.86 -25.49 -33.29
CA THR A 56 37.36 -24.16 -32.93
C THR A 56 37.47 -24.09 -31.41
N THR A 57 38.68 -24.27 -30.92
CA THR A 57 39.09 -24.13 -29.52
C THR A 57 38.76 -22.72 -29.03
N THR A 58 37.72 -22.58 -28.22
CA THR A 58 37.42 -21.33 -27.51
C THR A 58 37.61 -21.58 -26.02
N THR A 59 38.61 -20.89 -25.47
CA THR A 59 39.10 -20.94 -24.09
C THR A 59 37.97 -20.72 -23.07
N PRO A 60 37.91 -21.46 -21.95
CA PRO A 60 36.93 -21.20 -20.90
C PRO A 60 37.21 -19.84 -20.22
N PRO A 61 36.17 -19.10 -19.79
CA PRO A 61 36.34 -17.86 -19.05
C PRO A 61 36.99 -18.13 -17.69
N PRO A 62 37.82 -17.21 -17.18
CA PRO A 62 38.48 -17.40 -15.89
C PRO A 62 37.44 -17.40 -14.76
N THR A 63 37.41 -18.49 -13.99
CA THR A 63 36.68 -18.57 -12.72
C THR A 63 37.30 -17.59 -11.73
N THR A 64 36.67 -16.43 -11.55
CA THR A 64 36.99 -15.51 -10.47
C THR A 64 36.51 -16.10 -9.15
N LYS A 65 37.47 -16.44 -8.29
CA LYS A 65 37.22 -16.87 -6.91
C LYS A 65 36.48 -15.76 -6.15
N PRO A 66 35.46 -16.06 -5.32
CA PRO A 66 34.83 -15.06 -4.47
C PRO A 66 35.88 -14.37 -3.58
N PRO A 67 35.77 -13.05 -3.33
CA PRO A 67 36.68 -12.36 -2.43
C PRO A 67 36.57 -12.96 -1.01
N PRO A 68 37.70 -13.05 -0.27
CA PRO A 68 37.66 -13.50 1.11
C PRO A 68 36.81 -12.55 1.96
N PRO A 69 36.14 -13.05 3.02
CA PRO A 69 35.38 -12.21 3.93
C PRO A 69 36.28 -11.14 4.56
N PRO A 70 35.74 -9.93 4.84
CA PRO A 70 36.54 -8.85 5.41
C PRO A 70 37.12 -9.26 6.76
N THR A 71 38.44 -9.11 6.88
CA THR A 71 39.20 -9.32 8.11
C THR A 71 38.62 -8.45 9.23
N ALA A 72 38.37 -9.05 10.38
CA ALA A 72 37.89 -8.35 11.56
C ALA A 72 38.83 -7.19 11.93
N MET A 73 38.28 -5.98 12.02
CA MET A 73 38.98 -4.83 12.58
C MET A 73 39.27 -5.07 14.07
N PRO A 74 40.43 -4.65 14.59
CA PRO A 74 40.75 -4.76 16.01
C PRO A 74 39.79 -3.89 16.84
N THR A 75 39.24 -4.51 17.90
CA THR A 75 38.39 -3.86 18.90
C THR A 75 39.10 -2.68 19.59
N PRO A 76 38.46 -1.51 19.70
CA PRO A 76 38.96 -0.39 20.51
C PRO A 76 39.03 -0.76 22.01
N PRO A 77 40.01 -0.26 22.77
CA PRO A 77 40.21 -0.60 24.17
C PRO A 77 39.05 -0.17 25.07
N LYS A 78 38.67 -1.11 25.95
CA LYS A 78 37.65 -1.00 26.99
C LYS A 78 37.98 0.15 27.94
N THR A 79 37.22 1.24 27.90
CA THR A 79 37.30 2.34 28.88
C THR A 79 36.20 2.16 29.91
N THR A 80 36.57 1.74 31.11
CA THR A 80 35.70 1.68 32.29
C THR A 80 35.40 3.11 32.77
N LYS A 81 34.14 3.54 32.61
CA LYS A 81 33.61 4.76 33.25
C LYS A 81 32.85 4.37 34.53
N PRO A 82 33.05 5.06 35.66
CA PRO A 82 32.40 4.72 36.93
C PRO A 82 30.87 4.93 36.92
N PRO A 83 30.13 4.27 37.84
CA PRO A 83 28.67 4.23 37.83
C PRO A 83 28.07 5.61 38.18
N PRO A 84 27.02 6.08 37.49
CA PRO A 84 26.24 7.21 37.96
C PRO A 84 25.24 6.77 39.04
N THR A 85 25.32 7.46 40.17
CA THR A 85 24.51 7.35 41.38
C THR A 85 23.01 7.39 41.10
N THR A 86 22.29 6.45 41.69
CA THR A 86 20.83 6.36 41.70
C THR A 86 20.24 7.50 42.55
N THR A 87 19.58 8.46 41.90
CA THR A 87 18.71 9.41 42.62
C THR A 87 17.26 9.06 42.28
N THR A 88 16.60 8.44 43.24
CA THR A 88 15.15 8.19 43.24
C THR A 88 14.42 9.52 43.24
N THR A 89 13.81 9.89 42.10
CA THR A 89 12.88 11.02 42.03
C THR A 89 11.52 10.50 41.62
N THR A 90 10.60 10.49 42.59
CA THR A 90 9.18 10.18 42.45
C THR A 90 8.54 11.04 41.35
N PRO A 91 7.69 10.50 40.47
CA PRO A 91 7.07 11.28 39.41
C PRO A 91 5.98 12.18 39.98
N VAL A 92 6.18 13.50 39.86
CA VAL A 92 5.17 14.53 40.14
C VAL A 92 4.18 14.59 38.97
N PRO A 93 2.85 14.56 39.19
CA PRO A 93 1.88 14.72 38.11
C PRO A 93 1.98 16.15 37.56
N ARG A 94 2.39 16.30 36.30
CA ARG A 94 2.51 17.61 35.65
C ARG A 94 1.14 18.06 35.13
N LYS A 95 0.70 19.24 35.58
CA LYS A 95 -0.50 19.96 35.11
C LYS A 95 -0.46 20.15 33.60
N HIS A 96 -1.51 19.70 32.90
CA HIS A 96 -1.66 19.84 31.45
C HIS A 96 -1.66 21.31 31.01
N ARG A 97 -0.87 21.62 29.97
CA ARG A 97 -0.94 22.89 29.23
C ARG A 97 -2.24 22.91 28.41
N PRO A 98 -3.06 23.97 28.44
CA PRO A 98 -4.26 24.05 27.63
C PRO A 98 -3.88 24.10 26.15
N LEU A 99 -4.40 23.12 25.41
CA LEU A 99 -4.17 23.03 23.98
C LEU A 99 -5.06 24.01 23.17
N PRO A 100 -4.67 24.39 21.94
CA PRO A 100 -5.44 25.29 21.09
C PRO A 100 -6.85 24.78 20.81
N ASN A 101 -7.80 25.70 20.86
CA ASN A 101 -9.23 25.44 20.70
C ASN A 101 -9.55 25.27 19.21
N THR A 102 -9.30 24.09 18.67
CA THR A 102 -9.82 23.65 17.37
C THR A 102 -10.59 22.38 17.65
N SER A 103 -11.89 22.39 17.35
CA SER A 103 -12.81 21.30 17.63
C SER A 103 -12.27 20.02 17.02
N ARG A 104 -11.86 19.13 17.92
CA ARG A 104 -11.18 17.86 17.73
C ARG A 104 -12.25 16.84 17.36
N LEU A 105 -11.87 15.78 16.65
CA LEU A 105 -12.73 14.63 16.37
C LEU A 105 -13.73 14.39 17.51
N HIS A 106 -15.02 14.22 17.16
CA HIS A 106 -16.05 13.92 18.15
C HIS A 106 -15.56 12.76 19.03
N PRO A 107 -15.60 12.87 20.38
CA PRO A 107 -14.95 11.90 21.25
C PRO A 107 -15.43 10.45 21.00
N GLY A 108 -16.71 10.27 20.64
CA GLY A 108 -17.27 8.98 20.21
C GLY A 108 -16.61 8.38 18.95
N THR A 109 -16.05 9.20 18.07
CA THR A 109 -15.31 8.74 16.88
C THR A 109 -13.93 8.19 17.23
N VAL A 110 -13.26 8.76 18.25
CA VAL A 110 -11.97 8.25 18.75
C VAL A 110 -12.17 6.90 19.43
N LEU A 111 -13.20 6.77 20.26
CA LEU A 111 -13.60 5.50 20.89
C LEU A 111 -13.93 4.43 19.86
N SER A 112 -14.81 4.75 18.93
CA SER A 112 -15.21 3.82 17.88
C SER A 112 -14.01 3.42 17.02
N PHE A 113 -13.07 4.33 16.79
CA PHE A 113 -11.83 4.02 16.09
C PHE A 113 -10.95 3.05 16.90
N LEU A 114 -10.64 3.33 18.17
CA LEU A 114 -9.79 2.47 19.00
C LEU A 114 -10.42 1.11 19.33
N ALA A 115 -11.75 1.03 19.39
CA ALA A 115 -12.49 -0.23 19.44
C ALA A 115 -12.47 -1.01 18.11
N GLY A 116 -12.02 -0.37 17.03
CA GLY A 116 -12.03 -0.90 15.68
C GLY A 116 -13.42 -0.97 15.04
N ASP A 117 -14.42 -0.33 15.62
CA ASP A 117 -15.80 -0.28 15.11
C ASP A 117 -15.98 0.76 14.01
N TYR A 118 -15.12 1.77 14.00
CA TYR A 118 -15.00 2.75 12.93
C TYR A 118 -13.67 2.58 12.19
N CYS A 119 -13.75 2.39 10.88
CA CYS A 119 -12.58 2.26 10.02
C CYS A 119 -12.30 3.58 9.27
N LEU A 120 -11.04 4.00 9.30
CA LEU A 120 -10.57 5.14 8.54
C LEU A 120 -10.46 4.79 7.07
N LYS A 121 -10.90 5.69 6.20
CA LYS A 121 -10.84 5.53 4.75
C LYS A 121 -9.87 6.55 4.17
N GLY A 122 -9.11 6.12 3.19
CA GLY A 122 -8.29 7.01 2.39
C GLY A 122 -8.25 6.56 0.94
N SER A 123 -7.63 7.39 0.11
CA SER A 123 -7.47 7.13 -1.31
C SER A 123 -6.19 7.72 -1.82
N ASP A 124 -5.55 7.02 -2.74
CA ASP A 124 -4.44 7.54 -3.53
C ASP A 124 -4.70 7.20 -4.99
N ASN A 125 -4.88 8.23 -5.81
CA ASN A 125 -5.25 8.12 -7.21
C ASN A 125 -6.48 7.23 -7.42
N LEU A 126 -6.25 6.01 -7.92
CA LEU A 126 -7.27 5.03 -8.28
C LEU A 126 -7.55 4.00 -7.19
N TYR A 127 -6.71 4.00 -6.16
CA TYR A 127 -6.76 3.07 -5.06
C TYR A 127 -7.52 3.70 -3.91
N ARG A 128 -8.39 2.90 -3.31
CA ARG A 128 -9.01 3.22 -2.03
C ARG A 128 -8.48 2.24 -1.00
N PHE A 129 -8.36 2.69 0.23
CA PHE A 129 -7.94 1.84 1.33
C PHE A 129 -8.77 2.13 2.57
N GLU A 130 -8.91 1.10 3.38
CA GLU A 130 -9.65 1.12 4.64
C GLU A 130 -8.76 0.55 5.73
N PHE A 131 -8.71 1.23 6.87
CA PHE A 131 -7.94 0.85 8.04
C PHE A 131 -8.85 0.79 9.26
N CYS A 132 -9.04 -0.41 9.80
CA CYS A 132 -9.75 -0.65 11.04
C CYS A 132 -8.72 -0.96 12.13
N TYR A 133 -8.58 -0.09 13.13
CA TYR A 133 -7.60 -0.25 14.21
C TYR A 133 -7.82 -1.58 14.95
N GLY A 134 -6.72 -2.28 15.23
CA GLY A 134 -6.73 -3.58 15.91
C GLY A 134 -7.35 -4.72 15.10
N LYS A 135 -7.80 -4.47 13.85
CA LYS A 135 -8.49 -5.47 13.02
C LYS A 135 -7.72 -5.72 11.72
N ARG A 136 -7.81 -4.82 10.73
CA ARG A 136 -7.26 -5.07 9.38
C ARG A 136 -7.01 -3.81 8.57
N VAL A 137 -6.19 -3.96 7.52
CA VAL A 137 -5.99 -2.98 6.45
C VAL A 137 -6.40 -3.61 5.11
N MET A 138 -7.25 -2.91 4.37
CA MET A 138 -7.76 -3.32 3.06
C MET A 138 -7.40 -2.29 1.99
N GLN A 139 -7.12 -2.77 0.77
CA GLN A 139 -6.96 -1.97 -0.44
C GLN A 139 -7.95 -2.43 -1.51
N PHE A 140 -8.47 -1.47 -2.28
CA PHE A 140 -9.48 -1.69 -3.31
C PHE A 140 -9.13 -0.90 -4.58
N ARG A 141 -9.44 -1.49 -5.73
CA ARG A 141 -9.43 -0.80 -7.04
C ARG A 141 -10.63 -1.24 -7.87
N ASP A 142 -11.24 -0.29 -8.57
CA ASP A 142 -12.34 -0.57 -9.50
C ASP A 142 -11.85 -0.98 -10.89
N SER A 143 -12.66 -1.79 -11.58
CA SER A 143 -12.41 -2.27 -12.94
C SER A 143 -12.51 -1.20 -14.04
N LYS A 144 -12.93 0.02 -13.71
CA LYS A 144 -13.07 1.15 -14.65
C LYS A 144 -12.36 2.40 -14.13
N ALA A 145 -11.27 2.21 -13.39
CA ALA A 145 -10.62 3.30 -12.68
C ALA A 145 -9.92 4.31 -13.63
N THR A 146 -9.55 3.91 -14.85
CA THR A 146 -8.88 4.82 -15.81
C THR A 146 -9.61 4.97 -17.14
N ILE A 147 -9.26 6.05 -17.85
CA ILE A 147 -9.61 6.23 -19.27
C ILE A 147 -9.09 5.06 -20.11
N TRP A 148 -7.88 4.56 -19.81
CA TRP A 148 -7.32 3.39 -20.49
C TRP A 148 -8.10 2.11 -20.24
N ASP A 149 -8.54 1.87 -19.00
CA ASP A 149 -9.40 0.73 -18.65
C ASP A 149 -10.75 0.82 -19.36
N THR A 150 -11.28 2.04 -19.50
CA THR A 150 -12.52 2.31 -20.24
C THR A 150 -12.34 2.11 -21.74
N PHE A 151 -11.24 2.60 -22.33
CA PHE A 151 -10.94 2.44 -23.75
C PHE A 151 -10.78 0.97 -24.13
N ARG A 152 -10.02 0.18 -23.33
CA ARG A 152 -9.87 -1.26 -23.56
C ARG A 152 -11.19 -2.02 -23.47
N TYR A 153 -12.07 -1.62 -22.55
CA TYR A 153 -13.40 -2.20 -22.45
C TYR A 153 -14.25 -1.95 -23.71
N TYR A 154 -14.29 -0.73 -24.24
CA TYR A 154 -15.08 -0.43 -25.43
C TYR A 154 -14.46 -0.95 -26.73
N GLN A 155 -13.13 -0.97 -26.84
CA GLN A 155 -12.45 -1.37 -28.07
C GLN A 155 -12.27 -2.88 -28.19
N TYR A 156 -12.02 -3.57 -27.06
CA TYR A 156 -11.64 -4.99 -27.02
C TYR A 156 -12.54 -5.86 -26.12
N GLY A 157 -13.49 -5.28 -25.37
CA GLY A 157 -14.28 -6.01 -24.39
C GLY A 157 -13.51 -6.43 -23.13
N GLU A 158 -12.25 -6.00 -22.99
CA GLU A 158 -11.37 -6.35 -21.87
C GLU A 158 -11.73 -5.50 -20.64
N ARG A 159 -12.08 -6.16 -19.53
CA ARG A 159 -12.31 -5.47 -18.25
C ARG A 159 -11.00 -5.39 -17.49
N ALA A 160 -10.66 -4.20 -16.99
CA ALA A 160 -9.60 -4.12 -16.00
C ALA A 160 -10.03 -4.89 -14.75
N GLN A 161 -9.08 -5.51 -14.06
CA GLN A 161 -9.40 -6.27 -12.86
C GLN A 161 -9.71 -5.30 -11.72
N SER A 162 -10.94 -5.37 -11.22
CA SER A 162 -11.21 -4.90 -9.88
C SER A 162 -10.54 -5.85 -8.89
N PHE A 163 -9.96 -5.31 -7.83
CA PHE A 163 -9.41 -6.15 -6.77
C PHE A 163 -9.75 -5.59 -5.40
N SER A 164 -9.79 -6.51 -4.44
CA SER A 164 -9.78 -6.21 -3.01
C SER A 164 -8.69 -7.06 -2.41
N HIS A 165 -7.70 -6.43 -1.79
CA HIS A 165 -6.59 -7.10 -1.15
C HIS A 165 -6.54 -6.70 0.32
N ARG A 166 -6.48 -7.70 1.19
CA ARG A 166 -6.09 -7.52 2.58
C ARG A 166 -4.58 -7.32 2.64
N LEU A 167 -4.16 -6.16 3.11
CA LEU A 167 -2.73 -5.84 3.26
C LEU A 167 -2.18 -6.41 4.57
N GLY A 168 -3.03 -6.56 5.57
CA GLY A 168 -2.73 -7.29 6.79
C GLY A 168 -3.87 -7.27 7.81
N GLU A 169 -3.74 -8.12 8.81
CA GLU A 169 -4.56 -8.26 10.02
C GLU A 169 -3.67 -8.04 11.24
N PHE A 170 -4.25 -7.44 12.27
CA PHE A 170 -3.54 -7.23 13.53
C PHE A 170 -3.49 -8.52 14.32
N ASP A 171 -2.31 -8.81 14.86
CA ASP A 171 -2.09 -9.90 15.80
C ASP A 171 -1.09 -9.39 16.83
N LEU A 172 -1.51 -9.35 18.11
CA LEU A 172 -0.75 -8.72 19.18
C LEU A 172 0.63 -9.37 19.36
N GLU A 173 0.70 -10.70 19.30
CA GLU A 173 1.95 -11.42 19.52
C GLU A 173 2.88 -11.31 18.32
N ALA A 174 2.35 -11.37 17.10
CA ALA A 174 3.12 -11.10 15.89
C ALA A 174 3.69 -9.67 15.88
N HIS A 175 2.90 -8.69 16.35
CA HIS A 175 3.36 -7.32 16.49
C HIS A 175 4.47 -7.18 17.53
N LYS A 176 4.29 -7.72 18.74
CA LYS A 176 5.34 -7.71 19.78
C LYS A 176 6.64 -8.34 19.29
N GLN A 177 6.54 -9.47 18.59
CA GLN A 177 7.70 -10.13 18.01
C GLN A 177 8.37 -9.25 16.94
N TRP A 178 7.57 -8.67 16.04
CA TRP A 178 8.09 -7.75 15.01
C TRP A 178 8.82 -6.55 15.60
N VAL A 179 8.31 -5.94 16.68
CA VAL A 179 8.99 -4.83 17.37
C VAL A 179 10.32 -5.28 18.01
N LYS A 180 10.36 -6.46 18.63
CA LYS A 180 11.60 -7.04 19.19
C LYS A 180 12.66 -7.26 18.12
N ASP A 181 12.26 -7.74 16.94
CA ASP A 181 13.15 -7.95 15.81
C ASP A 181 13.56 -6.64 15.11
N HIS A 182 12.84 -5.55 15.37
CA HIS A 182 13.11 -4.22 14.83
C HIS A 182 13.11 -3.14 15.93
N PRO A 183 14.14 -3.08 16.80
CA PRO A 183 14.16 -2.17 17.95
C PRO A 183 13.98 -0.69 17.62
N TYR A 184 14.30 -0.28 16.38
CA TYR A 184 14.08 1.08 15.88
C TYR A 184 12.59 1.43 15.64
N LYS A 185 11.68 0.45 15.80
CA LYS A 185 10.23 0.60 15.74
C LYS A 185 9.58 0.77 17.11
N LEU A 186 10.34 0.56 18.19
CA LEU A 186 9.88 0.83 19.54
C LEU A 186 9.39 2.28 19.66
N PRO A 187 8.34 2.54 20.46
CA PRO A 187 7.94 3.89 20.78
C PRO A 187 9.13 4.70 21.29
N GLN A 188 9.24 5.95 20.83
CA GLN A 188 10.24 6.85 21.37
C GLN A 188 9.87 7.24 22.81
N PRO A 189 10.85 7.63 23.64
CA PRO A 189 10.57 8.19 24.96
C PRO A 189 9.53 9.31 24.87
N LEU A 190 8.65 9.41 25.85
CA LEU A 190 7.47 10.30 25.84
C LEU A 190 7.78 11.75 25.40
N GLU A 191 8.92 12.30 25.82
CA GLU A 191 9.36 13.66 25.48
C GLU A 191 9.65 13.89 23.99
N LYS A 192 9.87 12.80 23.24
CA LYS A 192 10.19 12.80 21.80
C LYS A 192 9.18 12.02 20.95
N ALA A 193 8.25 11.31 21.60
CA ALA A 193 7.24 10.50 20.93
C ALA A 193 6.39 11.37 19.98
N THR A 194 6.49 11.06 18.68
CA THR A 194 5.72 11.71 17.61
C THR A 194 4.81 10.73 16.88
N TYR A 195 5.06 9.43 17.02
CA TYR A 195 4.24 8.37 16.45
C TYR A 195 4.45 7.04 17.19
N VAL A 196 3.52 6.11 16.97
CA VAL A 196 3.64 4.67 17.27
C VAL A 196 3.50 3.86 15.99
N SER A 197 4.12 2.68 15.96
CA SER A 197 4.10 1.77 14.80
C SER A 197 3.41 0.47 15.16
N TYR A 198 2.51 0.00 14.31
CA TYR A 198 1.80 -1.26 14.45
C TYR A 198 2.13 -2.14 13.26
N PHE A 199 2.25 -3.44 13.50
CA PHE A 199 2.50 -4.41 12.44
C PHE A 199 1.25 -5.25 12.18
N TYR A 200 0.83 -5.28 10.93
CA TYR A 200 -0.28 -6.09 10.46
C TYR A 200 0.29 -7.10 9.46
N SER A 201 0.02 -8.38 9.74
CA SER A 201 0.55 -9.52 8.98
C SER A 201 -0.60 -10.30 8.33
N LYS A 202 -0.38 -11.52 7.83
CA LYS A 202 -1.47 -12.39 7.32
C LYS A 202 -2.34 -11.75 6.22
N GLY A 203 -1.77 -10.84 5.42
CA GLY A 203 -2.42 -10.29 4.24
C GLY A 203 -2.62 -11.35 3.16
N ASP A 204 -3.36 -10.98 2.10
CA ASP A 204 -3.57 -11.88 0.97
C ASP A 204 -2.26 -12.21 0.27
N LYS A 205 -2.18 -13.42 -0.29
CA LYS A 205 -1.00 -13.88 -1.03
C LYS A 205 -0.68 -12.93 -2.18
N CYS A 206 0.55 -12.46 -2.22
CA CYS A 206 1.09 -11.60 -3.27
C CYS A 206 1.52 -12.45 -4.46
N ASP A 207 1.01 -12.19 -5.66
CA ASP A 207 1.36 -13.00 -6.84
C ASP A 207 2.85 -12.89 -7.21
N PRO A 208 3.47 -11.69 -7.24
CA PRO A 208 4.89 -11.55 -7.57
C PRO A 208 5.85 -12.27 -6.61
N THR A 209 5.56 -12.29 -5.31
CA THR A 209 6.50 -12.81 -4.29
C THR A 209 6.09 -14.18 -3.74
N GLY A 210 4.84 -14.59 -3.97
CA GLY A 210 4.24 -15.77 -3.35
C GLY A 210 4.00 -15.66 -1.84
N LYS A 211 4.42 -14.56 -1.20
CA LYS A 211 4.32 -14.34 0.26
C LYS A 211 3.04 -13.57 0.62
N PRO A 212 2.51 -13.72 1.84
CA PRO A 212 1.45 -12.83 2.34
C PRO A 212 1.89 -11.37 2.30
N ARG A 213 0.96 -10.46 1.97
CA ARG A 213 1.17 -9.01 2.14
C ARG A 213 1.34 -8.67 3.63
N GLU A 214 2.10 -7.61 3.90
CA GLU A 214 2.27 -7.06 5.25
C GLU A 214 2.23 -5.52 5.22
N VAL A 215 1.80 -4.91 6.33
CA VAL A 215 1.75 -3.45 6.44
C VAL A 215 2.19 -2.97 7.81
N GLU A 216 3.03 -1.95 7.81
CA GLU A 216 3.32 -1.12 8.98
C GLU A 216 2.32 0.03 9.02
N VAL A 217 1.55 0.15 10.10
CA VAL A 217 0.66 1.28 10.34
C VAL A 217 1.34 2.26 11.30
N LYS A 218 1.46 3.52 10.91
CA LYS A 218 1.99 4.61 11.74
C LYS A 218 0.87 5.54 12.17
N LEU A 219 0.68 5.69 13.48
CA LEU A 219 -0.24 6.66 14.04
C LEU A 219 0.56 7.86 14.56
N LYS A 220 0.46 8.99 13.87
CA LYS A 220 1.38 10.14 14.04
C LYS A 220 0.64 11.38 14.54
N CYS A 221 1.17 11.95 15.62
CA CYS A 221 0.75 13.25 16.13
C CYS A 221 1.21 14.36 15.17
N VAL A 222 0.28 15.17 14.69
CA VAL A 222 0.54 16.39 13.92
C VAL A 222 -0.27 17.55 14.48
N SER A 223 0.18 18.78 14.26
CA SER A 223 -0.55 19.99 14.70
C SER A 223 -1.74 20.35 13.80
N SER A 224 -1.90 19.67 12.65
CA SER A 224 -3.03 19.89 11.75
C SER A 224 -4.35 19.48 12.42
N ALA A 225 -5.40 20.27 12.20
CA ALA A 225 -6.75 19.94 12.65
C ALA A 225 -7.37 18.81 11.79
N GLU A 226 -6.92 18.65 10.56
CA GLU A 226 -7.42 17.64 9.63
C GLU A 226 -6.73 16.29 9.84
N MET A 227 -7.51 15.21 9.78
CA MET A 227 -7.00 13.84 9.76
C MET A 227 -6.65 13.45 8.32
N SER A 228 -5.44 12.92 8.11
CA SER A 228 -5.01 12.38 6.83
C SER A 228 -4.68 10.88 6.95
N VAL A 229 -4.99 10.12 5.90
CA VAL A 229 -4.64 8.70 5.77
C VAL A 229 -3.92 8.52 4.44
N SER A 230 -2.70 8.00 4.47
CA SER A 230 -1.91 7.72 3.27
C SER A 230 -1.36 6.29 3.30
N LEU A 231 -1.10 5.73 2.12
CA LEU A 231 -0.59 4.38 1.95
C LEU A 231 0.49 4.41 0.87
N ILE A 232 1.67 3.86 1.18
CA ILE A 232 2.74 3.69 0.21
C ILE A 232 3.22 2.24 0.19
N GLU A 233 3.72 1.79 -0.96
CA GLU A 233 4.32 0.46 -1.15
C GLU A 233 5.83 0.62 -1.40
N PRO A 234 6.66 0.82 -0.36
CA PRO A 234 8.11 1.00 -0.54
C PRO A 234 8.81 -0.23 -1.10
N PHE A 235 8.25 -1.42 -0.87
CA PHE A 235 8.71 -2.68 -1.45
C PHE A 235 7.51 -3.50 -1.89
N ILE A 236 7.71 -4.37 -2.89
CA ILE A 236 6.64 -5.21 -3.43
C ILE A 236 5.92 -5.97 -2.30
N CYS A 237 4.62 -5.72 -2.19
CA CYS A 237 3.70 -6.30 -1.20
C CYS A 237 4.03 -6.01 0.27
N ARG A 238 4.85 -4.98 0.54
CA ARG A 238 5.13 -4.44 1.88
C ARG A 238 4.72 -2.99 1.91
N TYR A 239 3.78 -2.65 2.77
CA TYR A 239 3.15 -1.34 2.77
C TYR A 239 3.48 -0.55 4.03
N VAL A 240 3.39 0.77 3.93
CA VAL A 240 3.34 1.67 5.08
C VAL A 240 2.08 2.50 4.97
N LEU A 241 1.16 2.33 5.92
CA LEU A 241 -0.02 3.16 6.08
C LEU A 241 0.27 4.19 7.17
N GLN A 242 0.05 5.46 6.89
CA GLN A 242 0.24 6.53 7.86
C GLN A 242 -1.08 7.25 8.11
N VAL A 243 -1.44 7.37 9.39
CA VAL A 243 -2.54 8.21 9.85
C VAL A 243 -1.93 9.38 10.59
N GLU A 244 -2.18 10.61 10.11
CA GLU A 244 -1.77 11.82 10.82
C GLU A 244 -3.01 12.49 11.40
N SER A 245 -2.99 12.76 12.71
CA SER A 245 -4.06 13.52 13.37
C SER A 245 -3.59 14.10 14.69
N PHE A 246 -4.17 15.25 15.05
CA PHE A 246 -3.98 15.86 16.36
C PHE A 246 -4.38 14.93 17.53
N MET A 247 -5.35 14.03 17.33
CA MET A 247 -5.81 13.11 18.39
C MET A 247 -4.70 12.22 18.96
N PHE A 248 -3.74 11.82 18.12
CA PHE A 248 -2.66 10.95 18.57
C PHE A 248 -1.74 11.64 19.57
N CYS A 249 -1.66 12.97 19.54
CA CYS A 249 -0.88 13.73 20.52
C CYS A 249 -1.36 13.50 21.96
N GLU A 250 -2.65 13.22 22.15
CA GLU A 250 -3.25 12.92 23.45
C GLU A 250 -3.16 11.44 23.82
N LEU A 251 -3.05 10.55 22.82
CA LEU A 251 -2.97 9.10 23.01
C LEU A 251 -1.54 8.60 23.24
N LEU A 252 -0.52 9.24 22.66
CA LEU A 252 0.88 8.82 22.76
C LEU A 252 1.38 8.58 24.21
N PRO A 253 0.98 9.35 25.24
CA PRO A 253 1.33 9.07 26.63
C PRO A 253 0.82 7.72 27.18
N TYR A 254 -0.19 7.13 26.54
CA TYR A 254 -0.84 5.88 26.95
C TYR A 254 -0.37 4.67 26.12
N ALA A 255 0.60 4.88 25.23
CA ALA A 255 1.26 3.79 24.54
C ALA A 255 2.15 3.00 25.52
N ASP A 256 1.99 1.68 25.55
CA ASP A 256 2.88 0.80 26.30
C ASP A 256 4.27 0.67 25.62
N GLU A 257 5.13 -0.19 26.15
CA GLU A 257 6.47 -0.45 25.62
C GLU A 257 6.49 -1.00 24.18
N PHE A 258 5.36 -1.51 23.68
CA PHE A 258 5.19 -1.99 22.30
C PHE A 258 4.47 -0.97 21.41
N GLY A 259 3.96 0.13 21.96
CA GLY A 259 3.22 1.14 21.21
C GLY A 259 1.71 0.93 21.20
N ILE A 260 1.20 0.02 22.02
CA ILE A 260 -0.22 -0.35 22.11
C ILE A 260 -0.95 0.56 23.09
N PHE A 261 -2.15 1.00 22.72
CA PHE A 261 -3.04 1.79 23.56
C PHE A 261 -4.00 0.87 24.35
N ASN A 262 -3.56 0.35 25.51
CA ASN A 262 -4.38 -0.57 26.32
C ASN A 262 -5.21 0.15 27.40
N ASP A 263 -4.66 1.21 27.99
CA ASP A 263 -5.23 1.86 29.19
C ASP A 263 -5.57 3.34 28.91
N VAL A 264 -6.29 3.62 27.81
CA VAL A 264 -6.73 4.99 27.51
C VAL A 264 -7.88 5.34 28.46
N PRO A 265 -7.75 6.35 29.33
CA PRO A 265 -8.80 6.75 30.25
C PRO A 265 -10.08 7.18 29.52
N ASP A 266 -11.23 6.71 29.98
CA ASP A 266 -12.54 7.06 29.41
C ASP A 266 -12.78 8.57 29.38
N ASP A 267 -12.29 9.32 30.36
CA ASP A 267 -12.43 10.78 30.43
C ASP A 267 -11.67 11.53 29.32
N LEU A 268 -10.50 11.04 28.90
CA LEU A 268 -9.82 11.54 27.69
C LEU A 268 -10.57 11.22 26.40
N LEU A 269 -11.43 10.21 26.44
CA LEU A 269 -12.30 9.79 25.36
C LEU A 269 -13.65 10.53 25.35
N PHE A 270 -13.91 11.43 26.32
CA PHE A 270 -15.16 12.23 26.41
C PHE A 270 -14.94 13.75 26.55
N LEU A 271 -13.73 14.23 26.85
CA LEU A 271 -13.52 15.64 27.19
C LEU A 271 -12.99 16.50 26.03
N LYS A 272 -13.93 17.06 25.24
CA LYS A 272 -13.98 18.50 24.88
C LYS A 272 -15.22 18.92 24.07
N ILE A 273 -16.41 18.41 24.39
CA ILE A 273 -17.61 19.20 24.12
C ILE A 273 -17.70 20.21 25.27
N ARG A 274 -17.26 21.45 25.05
CA ARG A 274 -17.58 22.52 26.01
C ARG A 274 -19.11 22.67 26.01
N PRO A 275 -19.79 22.67 27.17
CA PRO A 275 -21.25 22.85 27.25
C PRO A 275 -21.76 24.25 26.84
N ASN A 276 -21.03 25.04 26.04
CA ASN A 276 -21.31 26.47 25.88
C ASN A 276 -21.33 26.97 24.43
N ASP A 277 -21.56 26.09 23.44
CA ASP A 277 -21.74 26.46 22.03
C ASP A 277 -23.18 26.24 21.53
N GLN A 278 -24.15 26.22 22.46
CA GLN A 278 -25.57 26.40 22.14
C GLN A 278 -26.06 27.72 22.78
N SER A 279 -25.84 28.83 22.08
CA SER A 279 -26.61 30.06 22.22
C SER A 279 -26.66 30.79 20.89
#